data_AF-A0A3E2HCT1-F1
#
_entry.id   AF-A0A3E2HCT1-F1
#
_cell.length_a   1.000
_cell.length_b   1.000
_cell.length_c   1.000
_cell.angle_alpha   90.00
_cell.angle_beta   90.00
_cell.angle_gamma   90.00
#
_symmetry.space_group_name_H-M   'P 1'
#
loop_
_entity.id
_entity.type
_entity.pdbx_description
1 polymer ?
#
loop_
_entity_poly.entity_id
_entity_poly.type
_entity_poly.pdbx_seq_one_letter_code
_entity_poly.pdbx_strand_id
1 'polypeptide(L)'
;MNSPQSTPLPLPPRKAHKGLLREDLLVLRHILNINHGLQALDQNRLKTLNGLGLNLPDSKIKDLLIVSLDVENPNIAQLAKNGKYQVGLSILDTRHLQSSILNSHDLLQTYQFCIGPLKYCRDASRTFCFGQSKHIKLEDLNSAIQNLILKRDFILVVHGGKWDCRFLQAAKVDLTPLYVLDTQKAVQHPFDLDHRCTIEEMLNLLKCPFGHQVLHVAGNDANYTLRTLLLIATIDATAANHLGYAQKSLLSALEEITRGPVPLNDRQIEAEARRQIEEDRMRRRREKRAARRLKEKIKRDREDDMDSETFIHD
;
A
#
# COMPACT_ATOMS: atom_id res chain seq x y z
N MET A 1 35.45 5.61 -54.90
CA MET A 1 35.22 6.63 -53.86
C MET A 1 34.55 5.93 -52.69
N ASN A 2 35.30 5.63 -51.63
CA ASN A 2 34.77 4.95 -50.45
C ASN A 2 34.39 6.01 -49.41
N SER A 3 33.11 6.04 -49.03
CA SER A 3 32.59 6.90 -47.98
C SER A 3 33.19 6.53 -46.63
N PRO A 4 33.62 7.50 -45.81
CA PRO A 4 34.23 7.21 -44.52
C PRO A 4 33.16 6.74 -43.52
N GLN A 5 33.40 5.58 -42.92
CA GLN A 5 32.60 5.05 -41.81
C GLN A 5 32.73 6.00 -40.61
N SER A 6 31.61 6.60 -40.20
CA SER A 6 31.52 7.39 -38.99
C SER A 6 31.63 6.47 -37.77
N THR A 7 32.74 6.57 -37.05
CA THR A 7 32.88 5.98 -35.72
C THR A 7 31.83 6.57 -34.77
N PRO A 8 31.05 5.75 -34.05
CA PRO A 8 30.09 6.25 -33.09
C PRO A 8 30.81 7.01 -31.97
N LEU A 9 30.32 8.20 -31.66
CA LEU A 9 30.81 9.00 -30.54
C LEU A 9 30.71 8.20 -29.24
N PRO A 10 31.73 8.26 -28.35
CA PRO A 10 31.67 7.62 -27.05
C PRO A 10 30.49 8.18 -26.26
N LEU A 11 29.66 7.27 -25.74
CA LEU A 11 28.53 7.63 -24.88
C LEU A 11 29.06 8.44 -23.69
N PRO A 12 28.35 9.51 -23.28
CA PRO A 12 28.75 10.29 -22.12
C PRO A 12 28.88 9.38 -20.88
N PRO A 13 29.85 9.63 -20.00
CA PRO A 13 30.02 8.84 -18.79
C PRO A 13 28.72 8.86 -17.99
N ARG A 14 28.19 7.66 -17.65
CA ARG A 14 27.04 7.54 -16.76
C ARG A 14 27.38 8.29 -15.46
N LYS A 15 26.50 9.20 -15.03
CA LYS A 15 26.63 9.85 -13.71
C LYS A 15 26.82 8.76 -12.65
N ALA A 16 27.74 9.01 -11.71
CA ALA A 16 28.00 8.06 -10.63
C ALA A 16 26.72 7.82 -9.84
N HIS A 17 26.31 6.55 -9.76
CA HIS A 17 25.17 6.11 -8.98
C HIS A 17 25.47 6.34 -7.48
N LYS A 18 24.74 7.25 -6.85
CA LYS A 18 24.78 7.61 -5.43
C LYS A 18 24.10 6.56 -4.53
N GLY A 19 23.11 5.84 -5.04
CA GLY A 19 22.36 4.84 -4.28
C GLY A 19 23.15 3.55 -4.02
N LEU A 20 23.25 3.12 -2.75
CA LEU A 20 23.97 1.89 -2.40
C LEU A 20 23.13 0.63 -2.68
N LEU A 21 23.73 -0.37 -3.34
CA LEU A 21 23.15 -1.71 -3.44
C LEU A 21 23.19 -2.42 -2.08
N ARG A 22 22.05 -2.44 -1.39
CA ARG A 22 21.86 -3.05 -0.07
C ARG A 22 21.50 -4.53 -0.17
N GLU A 23 21.76 -5.27 0.90
CA GLU A 23 21.39 -6.70 1.02
C GLU A 23 19.88 -6.91 0.89
N ASP A 24 19.07 -5.99 1.43
CA ASP A 24 17.60 -6.01 1.34
C ASP A 24 17.08 -6.17 -0.10
N LEU A 25 17.70 -5.45 -1.05
CA LEU A 25 17.33 -5.55 -2.47
C LEU A 25 17.78 -6.87 -3.09
N LEU A 26 18.94 -7.40 -2.69
CA LEU A 26 19.44 -8.69 -3.16
C LEU A 26 18.56 -9.85 -2.67
N VAL A 27 18.12 -9.78 -1.41
CA VAL A 27 17.14 -10.72 -0.84
C VAL A 27 15.83 -10.65 -1.62
N LEU A 28 15.32 -9.45 -1.91
CA LEU A 28 14.11 -9.27 -2.71
C LEU A 28 14.23 -9.87 -4.12
N ARG A 29 15.35 -9.60 -4.80
CA ARG A 29 15.69 -10.19 -6.10
C ARG A 29 15.68 -11.71 -6.05
N HIS A 30 16.26 -12.28 -5.00
CA HIS A 30 16.31 -13.72 -4.81
C HIS A 30 14.94 -14.35 -4.55
N ILE A 31 14.14 -13.73 -3.67
CA ILE A 31 12.80 -14.22 -3.31
C ILE A 31 11.89 -14.29 -4.53
N LEU A 32 11.89 -13.25 -5.36
CA LEU A 32 11.00 -13.13 -6.53
C LEU A 32 11.63 -13.68 -7.82
N ASN A 33 12.87 -14.18 -7.75
CA ASN A 33 13.66 -14.59 -8.91
C ASN A 33 13.71 -13.52 -10.02
N ILE A 34 14.06 -12.29 -9.64
CA ILE A 34 14.18 -11.14 -10.53
C ILE A 34 15.60 -10.58 -10.51
N ASN A 35 16.06 -10.08 -11.66
CA ASN A 35 17.28 -9.28 -11.80
C ASN A 35 18.56 -9.87 -11.16
N HIS A 36 18.83 -11.15 -11.40
CA HIS A 36 20.09 -11.82 -11.01
C HIS A 36 21.28 -11.43 -11.90
N GLY A 37 21.39 -10.17 -12.30
CA GLY A 37 22.54 -9.70 -13.10
C GLY A 37 23.86 -10.26 -12.56
N LEU A 38 24.83 -10.51 -13.46
CA LEU A 38 26.12 -11.22 -13.30
C LEU A 38 27.07 -10.71 -12.18
N GLN A 39 26.59 -10.00 -11.17
CA GLN A 39 27.39 -9.60 -10.03
C GLN A 39 27.61 -10.81 -9.13
N ALA A 40 28.87 -11.24 -9.07
CA ALA A 40 29.33 -12.26 -8.13
C ALA A 40 28.95 -11.83 -6.72
N LEU A 41 27.91 -12.46 -6.17
CA LEU A 41 27.59 -12.36 -4.75
C LEU A 41 28.78 -12.93 -3.98
N ASP A 42 29.26 -12.22 -2.96
CA ASP A 42 30.28 -12.79 -2.08
C ASP A 42 29.72 -14.03 -1.35
N GLN A 43 30.61 -14.89 -0.85
CA GLN A 43 30.23 -16.15 -0.20
C GLN A 43 29.35 -15.98 1.05
N ASN A 44 29.50 -14.88 1.80
CA ASN A 44 28.66 -14.58 2.96
C ASN A 44 27.25 -14.17 2.52
N ARG A 45 27.11 -13.37 1.46
CA ARG A 45 25.80 -13.03 0.89
C ARG A 45 25.09 -14.26 0.34
N LEU A 46 25.82 -15.18 -0.30
CA LEU A 46 25.29 -16.47 -0.75
C LEU A 46 24.75 -17.32 0.41
N LYS A 47 25.41 -17.30 1.59
CA LYS A 47 24.90 -18.01 2.78
C LYS A 47 23.57 -17.44 3.26
N THR A 48 23.41 -16.11 3.32
CA THR A 48 22.12 -15.50 3.68
C THR A 48 21.02 -15.93 2.70
N LEU A 49 21.30 -15.90 1.40
CA LEU A 49 20.32 -16.24 0.37
C LEU A 49 19.93 -17.71 0.37
N ASN A 50 20.87 -18.61 0.66
CA ASN A 50 20.62 -20.05 0.72
C ASN A 50 19.69 -20.44 1.89
N GLY A 51 19.52 -19.58 2.89
CA GLY A 51 18.60 -19.78 4.01
C GLY A 51 17.15 -19.33 3.76
N LEU A 52 16.83 -18.72 2.61
CA LEU A 52 15.53 -18.08 2.35
C LEU A 52 14.38 -19.03 1.95
N GLY A 53 14.31 -20.20 2.58
CA GLY A 53 13.27 -21.19 2.31
C GLY A 53 13.41 -21.89 0.95
N LEU A 54 12.48 -22.82 0.71
CA LEU A 54 12.41 -23.61 -0.52
C LEU A 54 11.82 -22.78 -1.67
N ASN A 55 12.00 -23.25 -2.90
CA ASN A 55 11.31 -22.66 -4.05
C ASN A 55 9.91 -23.26 -4.17
N LEU A 56 8.99 -22.52 -4.77
CA LEU A 56 7.69 -23.03 -5.20
C LEU A 56 7.85 -24.12 -6.28
N PRO A 57 6.93 -25.10 -6.36
CA PRO A 57 6.93 -26.08 -7.46
C PRO A 57 6.96 -25.40 -8.82
N ASP A 58 7.82 -25.89 -9.72
CA ASP A 58 7.97 -25.39 -11.09
C ASP A 58 8.32 -23.89 -11.21
N SER A 59 8.84 -23.29 -10.15
CA SER A 59 9.25 -21.90 -10.11
C SER A 59 10.55 -21.72 -9.35
N LYS A 60 11.19 -20.56 -9.57
CA LYS A 60 12.35 -20.11 -8.81
C LYS A 60 11.98 -19.10 -7.73
N ILE A 61 10.71 -18.69 -7.65
CA ILE A 61 10.17 -17.87 -6.56
C ILE A 61 10.22 -18.71 -5.28
N LYS A 62 10.56 -18.08 -4.16
CA LYS A 62 10.58 -18.73 -2.85
C LYS A 62 9.17 -19.00 -2.33
N ASP A 63 8.94 -20.18 -1.77
CA ASP A 63 7.70 -20.56 -1.09
C ASP A 63 7.72 -20.06 0.36
N LEU A 64 7.28 -18.82 0.54
CA LEU A 64 7.21 -18.18 1.85
C LEU A 64 6.09 -17.13 1.92
N LEU A 65 5.80 -16.66 3.13
CA LEU A 65 4.98 -15.47 3.33
C LEU A 65 5.86 -14.21 3.35
N ILE A 66 5.43 -13.18 2.64
CA ILE A 66 5.99 -11.83 2.77
C ILE A 66 5.07 -11.05 3.70
N VAL A 67 5.52 -10.82 4.93
CA VAL A 67 4.71 -10.22 5.99
C VAL A 67 5.24 -8.82 6.27
N SER A 68 4.52 -7.77 5.90
CA SER A 68 4.82 -6.43 6.39
C SER A 68 4.20 -6.18 7.75
N LEU A 69 4.86 -5.36 8.55
CA LEU A 69 4.41 -5.00 9.89
C LEU A 69 4.69 -3.53 10.17
N ASP A 70 3.73 -2.89 10.84
CA ASP A 70 3.87 -1.54 11.36
C ASP A 70 3.20 -1.45 12.75
N VAL A 71 3.76 -0.64 13.66
CA VAL A 71 3.21 -0.38 14.99
C VAL A 71 3.01 1.11 15.22
N GLU A 72 1.77 1.48 15.45
CA GLU A 72 1.42 2.85 15.81
C GLU A 72 1.38 3.06 17.33
N ASN A 73 1.91 4.21 17.75
CA ASN A 73 2.13 4.60 19.14
C ASN A 73 2.98 3.60 19.97
N PRO A 74 4.20 3.20 19.54
CA PRO A 74 5.01 2.16 20.19
C PRO A 74 5.68 2.63 21.50
N ASN A 75 4.94 3.32 22.38
CA ASN A 75 5.46 3.78 23.67
C ASN A 75 5.58 2.61 24.64
N ILE A 76 6.80 2.04 24.69
CA ILE A 76 7.17 0.90 25.53
C ILE A 76 6.92 1.18 27.02
N ALA A 77 7.11 2.42 27.48
CA ALA A 77 6.88 2.79 28.88
C ALA A 77 5.40 2.66 29.31
N GLN A 78 4.49 2.63 28.34
CA GLN A 78 3.04 2.52 28.59
C GLN A 78 2.50 1.09 28.45
N LEU A 79 3.34 0.10 28.05
CA LEU A 79 2.88 -1.28 27.79
C LEU A 79 2.15 -1.89 29.00
N ALA A 80 2.60 -1.55 30.21
CA ALA A 80 2.03 -2.04 31.47
C ALA A 80 0.90 -1.16 32.05
N LYS A 81 0.52 -0.04 31.40
CA LYS A 81 -0.36 1.00 31.98
C LYS A 81 -1.56 1.39 31.09
N ASN A 82 -2.27 0.41 30.54
CA ASN A 82 -3.42 0.65 29.64
C ASN A 82 -3.06 1.45 28.38
N GLY A 83 -1.90 1.14 27.77
CA GLY A 83 -1.48 1.78 26.54
C GLY A 83 -2.45 1.59 25.37
N LYS A 84 -2.31 2.48 24.39
CA LYS A 84 -3.13 2.53 23.18
C LYS A 84 -2.22 2.22 21.99
N TYR A 85 -2.45 1.08 21.35
CA TYR A 85 -1.59 0.58 20.29
C TYR A 85 -2.41 0.11 19.11
N GLN A 86 -1.85 0.27 17.92
CA GLN A 86 -2.31 -0.48 16.75
C GLN A 86 -1.12 -1.26 16.22
N VAL A 87 -1.35 -2.51 15.86
CA VAL A 87 -0.38 -3.37 15.19
C VAL A 87 -1.00 -3.80 13.87
N GLY A 88 -0.37 -3.40 12.78
CA GLY A 88 -0.80 -3.71 11.43
C GLY A 88 0.06 -4.80 10.83
N LEU A 89 -0.57 -5.71 10.09
CA LEU A 89 0.12 -6.68 9.27
C LEU A 89 -0.48 -6.69 7.88
N SER A 90 0.35 -6.80 6.84
CA SER A 90 -0.10 -7.16 5.51
C SER A 90 0.68 -8.37 5.03
N ILE A 91 -0.02 -9.37 4.49
CA ILE A 91 0.53 -10.67 4.17
C ILE A 91 0.30 -10.94 2.69
N LEU A 92 1.39 -11.26 1.99
CA LEU A 92 1.35 -11.83 0.64
C LEU A 92 1.86 -13.27 0.72
N ASP A 93 1.01 -14.21 0.31
CA ASP A 93 1.44 -15.58 0.06
C ASP A 93 2.00 -15.71 -1.36
N THR A 94 3.29 -16.01 -1.45
CA THR A 94 3.99 -16.17 -2.74
C THR A 94 3.40 -17.24 -3.64
N ARG A 95 2.72 -18.26 -3.08
CA ARG A 95 2.00 -19.29 -3.86
C ARG A 95 0.95 -18.69 -4.78
N HIS A 96 0.36 -17.58 -4.35
CA HIS A 96 -0.70 -16.94 -5.12
C HIS A 96 -0.14 -16.24 -6.36
N LEU A 97 1.17 -15.94 -6.42
CA LEU A 97 1.82 -15.31 -7.57
C LEU A 97 1.95 -16.25 -8.78
N GLN A 98 1.76 -17.56 -8.61
CA GLN A 98 1.78 -18.54 -9.71
C GLN A 98 0.42 -18.75 -10.37
N SER A 99 -0.67 -18.32 -9.74
CA SER A 99 -2.02 -18.52 -10.27
C SER A 99 -2.23 -17.68 -11.53
N SER A 100 -2.68 -18.30 -12.63
CA SER A 100 -3.03 -17.59 -13.87
C SER A 100 -4.34 -16.80 -13.75
N ILE A 101 -5.10 -17.05 -12.69
CA ILE A 101 -6.36 -16.38 -12.37
C ILE A 101 -6.08 -15.53 -11.14
N LEU A 102 -5.43 -14.39 -11.33
CA LEU A 102 -5.25 -13.42 -10.26
C LEU A 102 -6.47 -12.51 -10.25
N ASN A 103 -7.35 -12.69 -9.27
CA ASN A 103 -8.13 -11.55 -8.80
C ASN A 103 -7.18 -10.72 -7.94
N SER A 104 -6.62 -9.66 -8.52
CA SER A 104 -5.60 -8.79 -7.90
C SER A 104 -6.05 -8.18 -6.57
N HIS A 105 -7.36 -8.12 -6.30
CA HIS A 105 -7.95 -7.53 -5.12
C HIS A 105 -7.75 -8.33 -3.81
N ASP A 106 -7.48 -9.64 -3.86
CA ASP A 106 -7.44 -10.49 -2.67
C ASP A 106 -6.03 -11.02 -2.31
N LEU A 107 -4.99 -10.54 -3.02
CA LEU A 107 -3.63 -11.07 -2.85
C LEU A 107 -2.92 -10.53 -1.60
N LEU A 108 -3.28 -9.33 -1.14
CA LEU A 108 -2.74 -8.73 0.07
C LEU A 108 -3.76 -8.81 1.21
N GLN A 109 -3.57 -9.78 2.11
CA GLN A 109 -4.41 -9.91 3.28
C GLN A 109 -3.90 -8.99 4.38
N THR A 110 -4.72 -8.00 4.77
CA THR A 110 -4.30 -7.00 5.75
C THR A 110 -5.12 -7.10 7.02
N TYR A 111 -4.42 -7.05 8.14
CA TYR A 111 -4.97 -7.20 9.48
C TYR A 111 -4.58 -5.99 10.31
N GLN A 112 -5.50 -5.55 11.16
CA GLN A 112 -5.25 -4.52 12.15
C GLN A 112 -5.69 -5.04 13.52
N PHE A 113 -4.76 -5.03 14.47
CA PHE A 113 -5.02 -5.33 15.87
C PHE A 113 -4.99 -4.03 16.67
N CYS A 114 -6.10 -3.72 17.34
CA CYS A 114 -6.21 -2.55 18.22
C CYS A 114 -6.14 -3.03 19.68
N ILE A 115 -5.27 -2.42 20.47
CA ILE A 115 -5.12 -2.68 21.91
C ILE A 115 -5.39 -1.38 22.67
N GLY A 116 -6.25 -1.46 23.68
CA GLY A 116 -6.60 -0.33 24.55
C GLY A 116 -8.11 -0.20 24.79
N PRO A 117 -8.58 0.98 25.24
CA PRO A 117 -10.00 1.22 25.50
C PRO A 117 -10.88 1.08 24.25
N LEU A 118 -12.11 0.60 24.41
CA LEU A 118 -13.04 0.36 23.30
C LEU A 118 -13.28 1.59 22.42
N LYS A 119 -13.39 2.79 23.03
CA LYS A 119 -13.56 4.04 22.29
C LYS A 119 -12.40 4.31 21.34
N TYR A 120 -11.16 4.10 21.80
CA TYR A 120 -9.97 4.25 20.98
C TYR A 120 -9.96 3.25 19.83
N CYS A 121 -10.22 1.98 20.12
CA CYS A 121 -10.22 0.92 19.10
C CYS A 121 -11.30 1.15 18.03
N ARG A 122 -12.48 1.63 18.42
CA ARG A 122 -13.55 2.00 17.51
C ARG A 122 -13.16 3.17 16.61
N ASP A 123 -12.55 4.21 17.17
CA ASP A 123 -12.12 5.37 16.39
C ASP A 123 -11.02 5.00 15.39
N ALA A 124 -10.04 4.18 15.80
CA ALA A 124 -8.99 3.64 14.93
C ALA A 124 -9.54 2.70 13.84
N SER A 125 -10.56 1.91 14.15
CA SER A 125 -11.16 0.99 13.17
C SER A 125 -11.83 1.73 12.01
N ARG A 126 -12.36 2.94 12.24
CA ARG A 126 -13.06 3.71 11.21
C ARG A 126 -12.14 4.33 10.16
N THR A 127 -10.83 4.32 10.42
CA THR A 127 -9.80 4.85 9.49
C THR A 127 -9.02 3.73 8.80
N PHE A 128 -9.20 2.47 9.20
CA PHE A 128 -8.61 1.33 8.53
C PHE A 128 -9.33 1.05 7.20
N CYS A 129 -8.57 0.94 6.11
CA CYS A 129 -9.11 0.81 4.74
C CYS A 129 -9.18 -0.64 4.26
N PHE A 130 -8.35 -1.53 4.80
CA PHE A 130 -8.09 -2.85 4.19
C PHE A 130 -8.76 -4.01 4.92
N GLY A 131 -9.87 -3.75 5.60
CA GLY A 131 -10.66 -4.78 6.29
C GLY A 131 -11.27 -4.28 7.60
N GLN A 132 -11.40 -5.18 8.57
CA GLN A 132 -11.90 -4.86 9.90
C GLN A 132 -10.80 -4.93 10.95
N SER A 133 -10.80 -3.98 11.89
CA SER A 133 -9.90 -4.03 13.04
C SER A 133 -10.39 -5.05 14.07
N LYS A 134 -9.45 -5.80 14.64
CA LYS A 134 -9.71 -6.73 15.75
C LYS A 134 -9.28 -6.06 17.05
N HIS A 135 -10.23 -5.87 17.96
CA HIS A 135 -9.92 -5.44 19.33
C HIS A 135 -9.45 -6.67 20.12
N ILE A 136 -8.19 -6.63 20.58
CA ILE A 136 -7.58 -7.71 21.35
C ILE A 136 -6.86 -7.16 22.57
N LYS A 137 -6.52 -8.03 23.52
CA LYS A 137 -5.59 -7.66 24.59
C LYS A 137 -4.14 -7.81 24.12
N LEU A 138 -3.23 -7.11 24.79
CA LEU A 138 -1.80 -7.20 24.52
C LEU A 138 -1.27 -8.63 24.69
N GLU A 139 -1.74 -9.34 25.71
CA GLU A 139 -1.35 -10.74 26.00
C GLU A 139 -1.74 -11.72 24.87
N ASP A 140 -2.77 -11.39 24.08
CA ASP A 140 -3.24 -12.21 22.98
C ASP A 140 -2.52 -11.89 21.66
N LEU A 141 -1.75 -10.80 21.60
CA LEU A 141 -1.13 -10.30 20.36
C LEU A 141 -0.19 -11.32 19.74
N ASN A 142 0.66 -11.97 20.55
CA ASN A 142 1.59 -12.99 20.06
C ASN A 142 0.83 -14.15 19.38
N SER A 143 -0.14 -14.73 20.08
CA SER A 143 -0.97 -15.82 19.54
C SER A 143 -1.74 -15.39 18.30
N ALA A 144 -2.27 -14.16 18.29
CA ALA A 144 -3.01 -13.62 17.15
C ALA A 144 -2.12 -13.50 15.90
N ILE A 145 -0.89 -13.01 16.02
CA ILE A 145 0.06 -12.92 14.90
C ILE A 145 0.52 -14.32 14.48
N GLN A 146 0.92 -15.17 15.44
CA GLN A 146 1.39 -16.53 15.16
C GLN A 146 0.37 -17.36 14.39
N ASN A 147 -0.92 -17.22 14.70
CA ASN A 147 -1.99 -17.90 13.97
C ASN A 147 -2.09 -17.47 12.49
N LEU A 148 -1.69 -16.24 12.14
CA LEU A 148 -1.71 -15.75 10.76
C LEU A 148 -0.53 -16.27 9.93
N ILE A 149 0.61 -16.51 10.57
CA ILE A 149 1.86 -16.95 9.91
C ILE A 149 2.15 -18.45 10.12
N LEU A 150 1.26 -19.16 10.79
CA LEU A 150 1.47 -20.53 11.24
C LEU A 150 1.82 -21.46 10.06
N LYS A 151 2.79 -22.37 10.30
CA LYS A 151 3.21 -23.43 9.35
C LYS A 151 3.79 -22.93 8.03
N ARG A 152 4.27 -21.69 7.99
CA ARG A 152 4.96 -21.13 6.82
C ARG A 152 6.23 -20.43 7.23
N ASP A 153 7.27 -20.65 6.43
CA ASP A 153 8.42 -19.76 6.43
C ASP A 153 7.96 -18.36 6.02
N PHE A 154 8.55 -17.34 6.64
CA PHE A 154 8.20 -15.95 6.33
C PHE A 154 9.40 -15.03 6.43
N ILE A 155 9.34 -13.93 5.69
CA ILE A 155 10.19 -12.77 5.93
C ILE A 155 9.35 -11.64 6.53
N LEU A 156 9.98 -10.81 7.35
CA LEU A 156 9.36 -9.63 7.92
C LEU A 156 9.78 -8.41 7.10
N VAL A 157 8.83 -7.58 6.69
CA VAL A 157 9.04 -6.36 5.93
C VAL A 157 8.66 -5.17 6.80
N VAL A 158 9.57 -4.20 6.89
CA VAL A 158 9.37 -2.98 7.68
C VAL A 158 9.74 -1.74 6.89
N HIS A 159 9.30 -0.59 7.37
CA HIS A 159 9.73 0.70 6.87
C HIS A 159 10.43 1.48 7.99
N GLY A 160 11.74 1.30 8.14
CA GLY A 160 12.47 1.88 9.28
C GLY A 160 12.14 1.20 10.63
N GLY A 161 11.96 -0.11 10.64
CA GLY A 161 11.32 -0.90 11.71
C GLY A 161 12.00 -1.02 13.08
N LYS A 162 12.97 -0.15 13.41
CA LYS A 162 13.74 -0.24 14.66
C LYS A 162 12.85 -0.15 15.90
N TRP A 163 11.85 0.72 15.86
CA TRP A 163 10.93 0.92 16.99
C TRP A 163 9.87 -0.17 17.05
N ASP A 164 9.38 -0.64 15.91
CA ASP A 164 8.45 -1.77 15.81
C ASP A 164 9.06 -3.03 16.41
N CYS A 165 10.28 -3.39 16.03
CA CYS A 165 10.97 -4.55 16.59
C CYS A 165 11.16 -4.45 18.12
N ARG A 166 11.51 -3.26 18.63
CA ARG A 166 11.63 -3.04 20.09
C ARG A 166 10.29 -3.17 20.80
N PHE A 167 9.22 -2.67 20.19
CA PHE A 167 7.87 -2.82 20.70
C PHE A 167 7.48 -4.29 20.76
N LEU A 168 7.64 -5.06 19.67
CA LEU A 168 7.29 -6.47 19.60
C LEU A 168 8.05 -7.28 20.66
N GLN A 169 9.35 -7.02 20.81
CA GLN A 169 10.17 -7.65 21.86
C GLN A 169 9.62 -7.33 23.27
N ALA A 170 9.30 -6.07 23.55
CA ALA A 170 8.76 -5.66 24.84
C ALA A 170 7.33 -6.21 25.09
N ALA A 171 6.54 -6.35 24.03
CA ALA A 171 5.22 -6.98 24.03
C ALA A 171 5.28 -8.52 24.09
N LYS A 172 6.48 -9.12 24.13
CA LYS A 172 6.72 -10.57 24.12
C LYS A 172 6.07 -11.26 22.91
N VAL A 173 6.07 -10.57 21.78
CA VAL A 173 5.74 -11.18 20.49
C VAL A 173 7.02 -11.80 19.95
N ASP A 174 7.05 -13.13 19.91
CA ASP A 174 8.19 -13.88 19.42
C ASP A 174 8.00 -14.15 17.94
N LEU A 175 8.70 -13.42 17.08
CA LEU A 175 8.71 -13.65 15.63
C LEU A 175 10.09 -14.13 15.22
N THR A 176 10.12 -15.20 14.43
CA THR A 176 11.35 -15.80 13.90
C THR A 176 11.37 -15.76 12.37
N PRO A 177 11.40 -14.56 11.75
CA PRO A 177 11.47 -14.46 10.30
C PRO A 177 12.81 -14.99 9.78
N LEU A 178 12.81 -15.55 8.57
CA LEU A 178 14.04 -15.94 7.86
C LEU A 178 14.93 -14.73 7.55
N TYR A 179 14.32 -13.56 7.38
CA TYR A 179 15.00 -12.29 7.13
C TYR A 179 14.10 -11.11 7.49
N VAL A 180 14.70 -9.99 7.91
CA VAL A 180 14.01 -8.72 8.14
C VAL A 180 14.44 -7.71 7.07
N LEU A 181 13.53 -7.37 6.18
CA LEU A 181 13.74 -6.49 5.03
C LEU A 181 13.25 -5.08 5.34
N ASP A 182 14.13 -4.09 5.21
CA ASP A 182 13.81 -2.68 5.39
C ASP A 182 13.64 -1.98 4.03
N THR A 183 12.42 -1.54 3.74
CA THR A 183 12.09 -0.85 2.47
C THR A 183 12.86 0.45 2.29
N GLN A 184 13.24 1.15 3.37
CA GLN A 184 14.08 2.35 3.29
C GLN A 184 15.48 2.04 2.74
N LYS A 185 15.99 0.82 2.95
CA LYS A 185 17.27 0.36 2.41
C LYS A 185 17.10 -0.20 1.00
N ALA A 186 16.05 -0.98 0.76
CA ALA A 186 15.82 -1.62 -0.53
C ALA A 186 15.66 -0.60 -1.68
N VAL A 187 15.04 0.56 -1.42
CA VAL A 187 14.82 1.59 -2.43
C VAL A 187 16.07 2.36 -2.85
N GLN A 188 17.14 2.34 -2.03
CA GLN A 188 18.26 3.25 -2.23
C GLN A 188 18.91 3.06 -3.59
N HIS A 189 19.07 1.80 -4.01
CA HIS A 189 19.67 1.50 -5.30
C HIS A 189 18.74 1.82 -6.48
N PRO A 190 17.48 1.34 -6.54
CA PRO A 190 16.66 1.57 -7.74
C PRO A 190 16.33 3.05 -8.02
N PHE A 191 16.42 3.90 -7.01
CA PHE A 191 16.09 5.34 -7.11
C PHE A 191 17.28 6.28 -6.91
N ASP A 192 18.50 5.75 -6.83
CA ASP A 192 19.70 6.56 -6.64
C ASP A 192 19.67 7.45 -5.37
N LEU A 193 19.08 6.95 -4.28
CA LEU A 193 18.88 7.69 -3.04
C LEU A 193 20.03 7.44 -2.05
N ASP A 194 20.52 8.52 -1.44
CA ASP A 194 21.56 8.53 -0.42
C ASP A 194 21.01 8.70 1.02
N HIS A 195 19.71 8.95 1.15
CA HIS A 195 19.01 9.15 2.42
C HIS A 195 17.92 8.08 2.62
N ARG A 196 17.19 8.20 3.73
CA ARG A 196 16.02 7.37 4.04
C ARG A 196 14.79 8.25 3.89
N CYS A 197 13.80 7.77 3.14
CA CYS A 197 12.53 8.46 2.94
C CYS A 197 11.52 7.99 3.98
N THR A 198 10.58 8.86 4.33
CA THR A 198 9.35 8.47 5.03
C THR A 198 8.46 7.61 4.14
N ILE A 199 7.46 6.92 4.71
CA ILE A 199 6.53 6.11 3.93
C ILE A 199 5.73 6.98 2.95
N GLU A 200 5.35 8.20 3.34
CA GLU A 200 4.63 9.15 2.48
C GLU A 200 5.49 9.59 1.28
N GLU A 201 6.74 9.98 1.51
CA GLU A 201 7.68 10.30 0.44
C GLU A 201 7.88 9.11 -0.50
N MET A 202 7.96 7.90 0.06
CA MET A 202 8.12 6.66 -0.68
C MET A 202 6.93 6.37 -1.60
N LEU A 203 5.70 6.50 -1.08
CA LEU A 203 4.48 6.28 -1.85
C LEU A 203 4.35 7.28 -3.00
N ASN A 204 4.68 8.55 -2.74
CA ASN A 204 4.73 9.59 -3.78
C ASN A 204 5.77 9.27 -4.85
N LEU A 205 6.99 8.91 -4.44
CA LEU A 205 8.10 8.57 -5.35
C LEU A 205 7.74 7.38 -6.26
N LEU A 206 7.13 6.34 -5.70
CA LEU A 206 6.70 5.14 -6.43
C LEU A 206 5.40 5.34 -7.21
N LYS A 207 4.74 6.49 -7.04
CA LYS A 207 3.39 6.78 -7.55
C LYS A 207 2.39 5.70 -7.12
N CYS A 208 2.52 5.19 -5.90
CA CYS A 208 1.55 4.27 -5.32
C CYS A 208 0.29 5.07 -4.95
N PRO A 209 -0.93 4.66 -5.35
CA PRO A 209 -2.14 5.35 -4.91
C PRO A 209 -2.30 5.25 -3.39
N PHE A 210 -2.53 6.38 -2.72
CA PHE A 210 -2.88 6.44 -1.30
C PHE A 210 -3.66 7.73 -1.00
N GLY A 211 -4.39 7.75 0.13
CA GLY A 211 -4.96 8.97 0.66
C GLY A 211 -4.15 9.47 1.86
N HIS A 212 -3.73 10.73 1.87
CA HIS A 212 -2.93 11.29 2.98
C HIS A 212 -3.59 11.11 4.36
N GLN A 213 -4.93 11.14 4.42
CA GLN A 213 -5.69 11.00 5.67
C GLN A 213 -5.75 9.56 6.21
N VAL A 214 -5.21 8.58 5.48
CA VAL A 214 -5.26 7.17 5.86
C VAL A 214 -3.92 6.63 6.35
N LEU A 215 -2.86 7.46 6.33
CA LEU A 215 -1.59 7.20 7.01
C LEU A 215 -1.76 7.34 8.54
N HIS A 216 -0.81 6.82 9.30
CA HIS A 216 -0.84 6.75 10.76
C HIS A 216 -1.90 5.79 11.30
N VAL A 217 -2.13 4.73 10.54
CA VAL A 217 -3.04 3.64 10.86
C VAL A 217 -2.27 2.38 10.55
N ALA A 218 -1.81 1.68 11.59
CA ALA A 218 -0.81 0.62 11.44
C ALA A 218 -1.16 -0.41 10.36
N GLY A 219 -2.44 -0.83 10.26
CA GLY A 219 -2.88 -1.76 9.21
C GLY A 219 -2.73 -1.19 7.79
N ASN A 220 -3.03 0.10 7.60
CA ASN A 220 -2.84 0.78 6.33
C ASN A 220 -1.35 0.91 6.00
N ASP A 221 -0.54 1.34 6.98
CA ASP A 221 0.90 1.56 6.78
C ASP A 221 1.66 0.24 6.52
N ALA A 222 1.24 -0.86 7.15
CA ALA A 222 1.70 -2.20 6.80
C ALA A 222 1.34 -2.56 5.34
N ASN A 223 0.10 -2.33 4.89
CA ASN A 223 -0.28 -2.59 3.48
C ASN A 223 0.57 -1.75 2.51
N TYR A 224 0.71 -0.46 2.78
CA TYR A 224 1.50 0.45 1.95
C TYR A 224 2.99 0.10 1.94
N THR A 225 3.53 -0.38 3.07
CA THR A 225 4.90 -0.90 3.15
C THR A 225 5.08 -2.12 2.25
N LEU A 226 4.11 -3.04 2.23
CA LEU A 226 4.16 -4.20 1.34
C LEU A 226 4.00 -3.80 -0.13
N ARG A 227 3.07 -2.89 -0.45
CA ARG A 227 2.90 -2.35 -1.80
C ARG A 227 4.17 -1.66 -2.30
N THR A 228 4.81 -0.89 -1.43
CA THR A 228 6.09 -0.23 -1.67
C THR A 228 7.18 -1.24 -2.02
N LEU A 229 7.31 -2.31 -1.23
CA LEU A 229 8.30 -3.36 -1.50
C LEU A 229 8.12 -3.98 -2.89
N LEU A 230 6.88 -4.30 -3.26
CA LEU A 230 6.54 -4.88 -4.54
C LEU A 230 6.82 -3.93 -5.71
N LEU A 231 6.54 -2.62 -5.55
CA LEU A 231 6.89 -1.62 -6.56
C LEU A 231 8.41 -1.44 -6.72
N ILE A 232 9.17 -1.47 -5.61
CA ILE A 232 10.64 -1.46 -5.64
C ILE A 232 11.15 -2.65 -6.45
N ALA A 233 10.61 -3.85 -6.23
CA ALA A 233 10.96 -5.05 -6.99
C ALA A 233 10.72 -4.86 -8.50
N THR A 234 9.54 -4.35 -8.87
CA THR A 234 9.20 -4.10 -10.28
C THR A 234 10.14 -3.08 -10.93
N ILE A 235 10.39 -1.95 -10.29
CA ILE A 235 11.25 -0.89 -10.83
C ILE A 235 12.70 -1.38 -10.98
N ASP A 236 13.21 -2.10 -9.98
CA ASP A 236 14.54 -2.69 -10.05
C ASP A 236 14.65 -3.71 -11.19
N ALA A 237 13.64 -4.58 -11.35
CA ALA A 237 13.65 -5.61 -12.38
C ALA A 237 13.48 -5.06 -13.80
N THR A 238 12.65 -4.03 -13.98
CA THR A 238 12.44 -3.38 -15.29
C THR A 238 13.68 -2.63 -15.78
N ALA A 239 14.56 -2.19 -14.88
CA ALA A 239 15.86 -1.64 -15.24
C ALA A 239 16.81 -2.70 -15.87
N ALA A 240 16.49 -4.00 -15.75
CA ALA A 240 17.25 -5.07 -16.35
C ALA A 240 16.83 -5.31 -17.81
N ASN A 241 17.81 -5.35 -18.74
CA ASN A 241 17.55 -5.48 -20.18
C ASN A 241 17.06 -6.88 -20.64
N HIS A 242 16.99 -7.88 -19.74
CA HIS A 242 16.76 -9.28 -20.11
C HIS A 242 15.73 -9.98 -19.21
N LEU A 243 14.47 -9.56 -19.28
CA LEU A 243 13.36 -10.24 -18.60
C LEU A 243 12.72 -11.30 -19.50
N GLY A 244 12.62 -12.53 -18.99
CA GLY A 244 11.84 -13.60 -19.64
C GLY A 244 10.33 -13.37 -19.54
N TYR A 245 9.53 -14.13 -20.31
CA TYR A 245 8.07 -13.99 -20.32
C TYR A 245 7.44 -14.13 -18.93
N ALA A 246 7.79 -15.18 -18.19
CA ALA A 246 7.27 -15.42 -16.84
C ALA A 246 7.58 -14.27 -15.87
N GLN A 247 8.78 -13.68 -15.96
CA GLN A 247 9.15 -12.53 -15.13
C GLN A 247 8.32 -11.30 -15.50
N LYS A 248 8.10 -11.03 -16.80
CA LYS A 248 7.24 -9.90 -17.23
C LYS A 248 5.81 -10.07 -16.73
N SER A 249 5.25 -11.27 -16.81
CA SER A 249 3.91 -11.57 -16.26
C SER A 249 3.85 -11.36 -14.75
N LEU A 250 4.86 -11.82 -14.01
CA LEU A 250 4.97 -11.56 -12.57
C LEU A 250 5.01 -10.05 -12.28
N LEU A 251 5.87 -9.29 -12.98
CA LEU A 251 5.98 -7.84 -12.77
C LEU A 251 4.67 -7.11 -13.05
N SER A 252 3.97 -7.50 -14.12
CA SER A 252 2.64 -6.95 -14.43
C SER A 252 1.63 -7.22 -13.30
N ALA A 253 1.63 -8.43 -12.75
CA ALA A 253 0.78 -8.78 -11.62
C ALA A 253 1.13 -7.95 -10.36
N LEU A 254 2.42 -7.80 -10.06
CA LEU A 254 2.87 -6.97 -8.94
C LEU A 254 2.47 -5.50 -9.11
N GLU A 255 2.59 -4.94 -10.31
CA GLU A 255 2.14 -3.57 -10.60
C GLU A 255 0.62 -3.43 -10.42
N GLU A 256 -0.16 -4.40 -10.89
CA GLU A 256 -1.61 -4.37 -10.75
C GLU A 256 -2.05 -4.38 -9.29
N ILE A 257 -1.47 -5.26 -8.47
CA ILE A 257 -1.75 -5.36 -7.03
C ILE A 257 -1.43 -4.05 -6.31
N THR A 258 -0.28 -3.47 -6.64
CA THR A 258 0.26 -2.31 -5.92
C THR A 258 -0.40 -1.01 -6.33
N ARG A 259 -0.76 -0.88 -7.61
CA ARG A 259 -1.45 0.29 -8.18
C ARG A 259 -2.97 0.16 -8.19
N GLY A 260 -3.50 -0.98 -7.73
CA GLY A 260 -4.93 -1.18 -7.55
C GLY A 260 -5.55 -0.14 -6.62
N PRO A 261 -6.86 0.15 -6.77
CA PRO A 261 -7.55 1.16 -5.97
C PRO A 261 -7.43 0.87 -4.48
N VAL A 262 -7.39 1.94 -3.67
CA VAL A 262 -7.46 1.86 -2.22
C VAL A 262 -8.92 1.92 -1.80
N PRO A 263 -9.43 0.96 -1.02
CA PRO A 263 -10.80 1.02 -0.53
C PRO A 263 -11.03 2.25 0.37
N LEU A 264 -12.24 2.81 0.31
CA LEU A 264 -12.63 3.85 1.25
C LEU A 264 -12.83 3.25 2.64
N ASN A 265 -12.36 3.95 3.68
CA ASN A 265 -12.70 3.58 5.05
C ASN A 265 -14.10 4.05 5.46
N ASP A 266 -14.63 3.53 6.56
CA ASP A 266 -15.95 3.88 7.09
C ASP A 266 -16.14 5.40 7.23
N ARG A 267 -15.12 6.12 7.69
CA ARG A 267 -15.19 7.57 7.88
C ARG A 267 -15.33 8.31 6.55
N GLN A 268 -14.64 7.86 5.50
CA GLN A 268 -14.75 8.40 4.15
C GLN A 268 -16.11 8.07 3.53
N ILE A 269 -16.58 6.82 3.69
CA ILE A 269 -17.91 6.38 3.24
C ILE A 269 -19.00 7.26 3.87
N GLU A 270 -18.93 7.47 5.19
CA GLU A 270 -19.86 8.34 5.91
C GLU A 270 -19.78 9.80 5.45
N ALA A 271 -18.57 10.31 5.20
CA ALA A 271 -18.39 11.69 4.73
C ALA A 271 -18.95 11.90 3.32
N GLU A 272 -18.75 10.94 2.42
CA GLU A 272 -19.30 10.96 1.06
C GLU A 272 -20.82 10.85 1.08
N ALA A 273 -21.38 9.94 1.90
CA ALA A 273 -22.83 9.84 2.09
C ALA A 273 -23.43 11.16 2.62
N ARG A 274 -22.77 11.83 3.58
CA ARG A 274 -23.22 13.14 4.09
C ARG A 274 -23.18 14.21 3.01
N ARG A 275 -22.11 14.25 2.20
CA ARG A 275 -21.98 15.20 1.08
C ARG A 275 -23.12 14.99 0.07
N GLN A 276 -23.41 13.73 -0.28
CA GLN A 276 -24.48 13.38 -1.19
C GLN A 276 -25.86 13.84 -0.67
N ILE A 277 -26.15 13.61 0.61
CA ILE A 277 -27.40 14.04 1.25
C ILE A 277 -27.52 15.57 1.23
N GLU A 278 -26.43 16.28 1.49
CA GLU A 278 -26.42 17.74 1.48
C GLU A 278 -26.63 18.31 0.06
N GLU A 279 -25.95 17.75 -0.93
CA GLU A 279 -26.12 18.09 -2.35
C GLU A 279 -27.56 17.86 -2.82
N ASP A 280 -28.16 16.72 -2.49
CA ASP A 280 -29.56 16.41 -2.80
C ASP A 280 -30.53 17.38 -2.11
N ARG A 281 -30.25 17.74 -0.85
CA ARG A 281 -31.05 18.73 -0.11
C ARG A 281 -30.96 20.11 -0.77
N MET A 282 -29.78 20.49 -1.24
CA MET A 282 -29.55 21.74 -1.96
C MET A 282 -30.22 21.74 -3.33
N ARG A 283 -30.17 20.61 -4.07
CA ARG A 283 -30.86 20.42 -5.35
C ARG A 283 -32.38 20.57 -5.18
N ARG A 284 -33.00 19.85 -4.23
CA ARG A 284 -34.43 19.94 -3.93
C ARG A 284 -34.86 21.36 -3.55
N ARG A 285 -34.03 22.10 -2.80
CA ARG A 285 -34.28 23.51 -2.46
C ARG A 285 -34.26 24.41 -3.70
N ARG A 286 -33.34 24.20 -4.63
CA ARG A 286 -33.26 24.95 -5.90
C ARG A 286 -34.47 24.66 -6.79
N GLU A 287 -34.82 23.40 -6.95
CA GLU A 287 -36.01 22.96 -7.72
C GLU A 287 -37.30 23.56 -7.14
N LYS A 288 -37.49 23.51 -5.80
CA LYS A 288 -38.65 24.11 -5.14
C LYS A 288 -38.74 25.62 -5.37
N ARG A 289 -37.60 26.33 -5.34
CA ARG A 289 -37.53 27.77 -5.63
C ARG A 289 -37.85 28.07 -7.10
N ALA A 290 -37.33 27.27 -8.03
CA ALA A 290 -37.62 27.41 -9.46
C ALA A 290 -39.10 27.17 -9.76
N ALA A 291 -39.69 26.11 -9.20
CA ALA A 291 -41.11 25.80 -9.34
C ALA A 291 -42.01 26.90 -8.77
N ARG A 292 -41.64 27.50 -7.62
CA ARG A 292 -42.37 28.64 -7.05
C ARG A 292 -42.32 29.85 -7.98
N ARG A 293 -41.14 30.19 -8.52
CA ARG A 293 -40.98 31.29 -9.49
C ARG A 293 -41.80 31.07 -10.76
N LEU A 294 -41.86 29.83 -11.27
CA LEU A 294 -42.66 29.48 -12.45
C LEU A 294 -44.15 29.64 -12.17
N LYS A 295 -44.65 29.17 -11.02
CA LYS A 295 -46.05 29.37 -10.61
C LYS A 295 -46.41 30.85 -10.47
N GLU A 296 -45.53 31.63 -9.85
CA GLU A 296 -45.71 33.08 -9.71
C GLU A 296 -45.66 33.81 -11.05
N LYS A 297 -44.97 33.26 -12.06
CA LYS A 297 -44.98 33.78 -13.43
C LYS A 297 -46.30 33.44 -14.13
N ILE A 298 -46.70 32.16 -14.14
CA ILE A 298 -47.98 31.72 -14.74
C ILE A 298 -49.17 32.47 -14.13
N LYS A 299 -49.15 32.73 -12.82
CA LYS A 299 -50.20 33.50 -12.17
C LYS A 299 -50.27 34.94 -12.70
N ARG A 300 -49.13 35.61 -12.84
CA ARG A 300 -49.05 36.97 -13.39
C ARG A 300 -49.52 37.02 -14.84
N ASP A 301 -49.01 36.11 -15.67
CA ASP A 301 -49.39 36.03 -17.09
C ASP A 301 -50.92 35.85 -17.25
N ARG A 302 -51.58 35.08 -16.36
CA ARG A 302 -53.05 34.91 -16.36
C ARG A 302 -53.83 36.15 -15.90
N GLU A 303 -53.28 36.90 -14.94
CA GLU A 303 -53.91 38.14 -14.48
C GLU A 303 -53.86 39.19 -15.59
N ASP A 304 -52.73 39.31 -16.30
CA ASP A 304 -52.55 40.20 -17.45
C ASP A 304 -53.50 39.84 -18.61
N ASP A 305 -53.71 38.54 -18.90
CA ASP A 305 -54.65 38.09 -19.94
C ASP A 305 -56.11 38.48 -19.63
N MET A 306 -56.57 38.33 -18.38
CA MET A 306 -57.95 38.69 -18.01
C MET A 306 -58.20 40.20 -18.08
N ASP A 307 -57.22 41.01 -17.67
CA ASP A 307 -57.33 42.47 -17.77
C ASP A 307 -57.44 42.92 -19.23
N SER A 308 -56.80 42.22 -20.17
CA SER A 308 -56.86 42.54 -21.61
C SER A 308 -58.20 42.20 -22.28
N GLU A 309 -58.93 41.16 -21.84
CA GLU A 309 -60.25 40.81 -22.38
C GLU A 309 -61.35 41.76 -21.90
N THR A 310 -61.20 42.35 -20.71
CA THR A 310 -62.19 43.27 -20.14
C THR A 310 -62.27 44.61 -20.89
N PHE A 311 -61.27 44.94 -21.72
CA PHE A 311 -61.24 46.18 -22.53
C PHE A 311 -61.85 46.05 -23.93
N ILE A 312 -62.34 44.88 -24.36
CA ILE A 312 -62.82 44.65 -25.74
C ILE A 312 -64.36 44.81 -25.87
N HIS A 313 -65.09 45.04 -24.77
CA HIS A 313 -66.56 45.10 -24.78
C HIS A 313 -67.22 46.46 -24.46
N ASP A 314 -66.47 47.56 -24.50
CA ASP A 314 -67.02 48.93 -24.49
C ASP A 314 -66.87 49.62 -25.86
#